data_AF-A0A067STD3-F1
#
_entry.id   AF-A0A067STD3-F1
#
_cell.length_a   1.000
_cell.length_b   1.000
_cell.length_c   1.000
_cell.angle_alpha   90.00
_cell.angle_beta   90.00
_cell.angle_gamma   90.00
#
_symmetry.space_group_name_H-M   'P 1'
#
loop_
_entity.id
_entity.type
_entity.pdbx_description
1 polymer ?
#
loop_
_entity_poly.entity_id
_entity_poly.type
_entity_poly.pdbx_seq_one_letter_code
_entity_poly.pdbx_strand_id
1 'polypeptide(L)'
;MFSPFILLSVLALFACQAACQDSAPPRFNITVNKQTLFATDILAIPDSDVVQACTANCTAASTALAGCQDNVTCLCSADTVNPLVSCENCMLHFLIAKNKPMPDFRAGSNPVVGAYATECGAAGFTLTPAQSALVLPPTWDGPFVAILPTAGVAVTVTAGAILGFSALYILSNLE
;
A
#
# COMPACT_ATOMS: atom_id res chain seq x y z
N MET A 1 -32.64 54.69 8.30
CA MET A 1 -31.87 54.97 7.08
C MET A 1 -30.53 54.27 7.23
N PHE A 2 -30.39 53.06 6.69
CA PHE A 2 -29.15 52.30 6.74
C PHE A 2 -28.25 52.74 5.58
N SER A 3 -27.03 53.19 5.91
CA SER A 3 -26.08 53.73 4.93
C SER A 3 -25.52 52.60 4.05
N PRO A 4 -25.67 52.68 2.71
CA PRO A 4 -25.21 51.63 1.78
C PRO A 4 -23.68 51.44 1.77
N PHE A 5 -22.93 52.39 2.34
CA PHE A 5 -21.47 52.30 2.45
C PHE A 5 -20.99 51.25 3.46
N ILE A 6 -21.77 50.96 4.51
CA ILE A 6 -21.36 49.98 5.54
C ILE A 6 -21.48 48.54 5.00
N LEU A 7 -22.43 48.30 4.08
CA LEU A 7 -22.67 46.97 3.52
C LEU A 7 -21.55 46.53 2.56
N LEU A 8 -20.97 47.47 1.79
CA LEU A 8 -19.87 47.17 0.87
C LEU A 8 -18.57 46.80 1.60
N SER A 9 -18.28 47.44 2.74
CA SER A 9 -17.07 47.14 3.54
C SER A 9 -17.10 45.76 4.21
N VAL A 10 -18.29 45.26 4.58
CA VAL A 10 -18.43 43.94 5.22
C VAL A 10 -18.32 42.81 4.19
N LEU A 11 -18.80 43.00 2.96
CA LEU A 11 -18.64 42.02 1.89
C LEU A 11 -17.17 41.84 1.44
N ALA A 12 -16.35 42.90 1.48
CA ALA A 12 -14.94 42.83 1.13
C ALA A 12 -14.09 42.02 2.14
N LEU A 13 -14.46 42.05 3.43
CA LEU A 13 -13.78 41.29 4.49
C LEU A 13 -14.11 39.78 4.49
N PHE A 14 -15.24 39.38 3.92
CA PHE A 14 -15.61 37.96 3.77
C PHE A 14 -14.99 37.30 2.52
N ALA A 15 -14.67 38.07 1.47
CA ALA A 15 -14.06 37.52 0.25
C ALA A 15 -12.59 37.12 0.42
N CYS A 16 -11.86 37.73 1.36
CA CYS A 16 -10.44 37.44 1.59
C CYS A 16 -10.21 36.14 2.39
N GLN A 17 -11.15 35.76 3.26
CA GLN A 17 -11.03 34.58 4.13
C GLN A 17 -11.21 33.26 3.38
N ALA A 18 -11.90 33.27 2.22
CA ALA A 18 -12.05 32.10 1.36
C ALA A 18 -10.86 31.90 0.39
N ALA A 19 -10.04 32.93 0.17
CA ALA A 19 -8.94 32.90 -0.80
C ALA A 19 -7.54 32.79 -0.17
N CYS A 20 -7.41 32.97 1.16
CA CYS A 20 -6.11 32.98 1.84
C CYS A 20 -5.82 31.74 2.72
N GLN A 21 -6.76 30.78 2.84
CA GLN A 21 -6.63 29.64 3.75
C GLN A 21 -5.71 28.50 3.23
N ASP A 22 -5.24 28.53 1.98
CA ASP A 22 -4.46 27.44 1.37
C ASP A 22 -3.01 27.81 1.04
N SER A 23 -2.39 28.68 1.84
CA SER A 23 -0.93 28.94 1.73
C SER A 23 -0.09 28.05 2.65
N ALA A 24 -0.64 26.93 3.13
CA ALA A 24 0.21 25.85 3.62
C ALA A 24 0.98 25.30 2.41
N PRO A 25 2.32 25.16 2.48
CA PRO A 25 3.08 24.55 1.40
C PRO A 25 2.45 23.18 1.05
N PRO A 26 2.36 22.81 -0.24
CA PRO A 26 1.78 21.53 -0.63
C PRO A 26 2.53 20.42 0.12
N ARG A 27 1.86 19.81 1.10
CA ARG A 27 2.43 18.73 1.89
C ARG A 27 2.41 17.48 1.04
N PHE A 28 3.55 16.82 0.93
CA PHE A 28 3.64 15.55 0.23
C PHE A 28 2.65 14.56 0.85
N ASN A 29 1.74 14.06 0.04
CA ASN A 29 0.74 13.10 0.47
C ASN A 29 0.53 12.06 -0.63
N ILE A 30 0.27 10.83 -0.23
CA ILE A 30 -0.05 9.73 -1.13
C ILE A 30 -1.48 9.28 -0.85
N THR A 31 -2.21 8.84 -1.87
CA THR A 31 -3.56 8.29 -1.67
C THR A 31 -3.58 6.79 -1.96
N VAL A 32 -3.92 6.00 -0.93
CA VAL A 32 -4.04 4.54 -1.02
C VAL A 32 -5.42 4.13 -0.52
N ASN A 33 -6.20 3.46 -1.37
CA ASN A 33 -7.55 2.97 -1.03
C ASN A 33 -8.45 4.03 -0.34
N LYS A 34 -8.47 5.26 -0.89
CA LYS A 34 -9.22 6.43 -0.39
C LYS A 34 -8.71 7.04 0.93
N GLN A 35 -7.60 6.54 1.47
CA GLN A 35 -6.92 7.16 2.60
C GLN A 35 -5.74 7.99 2.10
N THR A 36 -5.66 9.23 2.56
CA THR A 36 -4.53 10.11 2.31
C THR A 36 -3.51 9.93 3.44
N LEU A 37 -2.27 9.61 3.08
CA LEU A 37 -1.17 9.39 4.01
C LEU A 37 -0.11 10.46 3.80
N PHE A 38 0.39 11.02 4.90
CA PHE A 38 1.56 11.89 4.88
C PHE A 38 2.84 11.06 4.92
N ALA A 39 3.97 11.65 4.51
CA ALA A 39 5.26 10.95 4.42
C ALA A 39 5.64 10.22 5.73
N THR A 40 5.40 10.84 6.89
CA THR A 40 5.69 10.23 8.20
C THR A 40 4.72 9.12 8.58
N ASP A 41 3.50 9.14 8.05
CA ASP A 41 2.48 8.16 8.36
C ASP A 41 2.72 6.86 7.59
N ILE A 42 3.43 6.89 6.47
CA ILE A 42 3.69 5.69 5.66
C ILE A 42 4.26 4.54 6.50
N LEU A 43 5.16 4.84 7.44
CA LEU A 43 5.79 3.86 8.33
C LEU A 43 5.19 3.81 9.74
N ALA A 44 4.09 4.53 9.99
CA ALA A 44 3.39 4.50 11.28
C ALA A 44 2.55 3.21 11.41
N ILE A 45 3.24 2.07 11.38
CA ILE A 45 2.67 0.72 11.46
C ILE A 45 2.60 0.32 12.95
N PRO A 46 1.48 -0.27 13.42
CA PRO A 46 1.39 -0.78 14.78
C PRO A 46 2.48 -1.83 15.09
N ASP A 47 2.88 -1.90 16.36
CA ASP A 47 3.87 -2.89 16.82
C ASP A 47 3.45 -4.31 16.43
N SER A 48 4.34 -4.99 15.72
CA SER A 48 4.14 -6.35 15.22
C SER A 48 5.47 -7.05 15.01
N ASP A 49 5.45 -8.39 14.92
CA ASP A 49 6.63 -9.21 14.63
C ASP A 49 7.39 -8.72 13.37
N VAL A 50 6.66 -8.18 12.39
CA VAL A 50 7.18 -7.67 11.12
C VAL A 50 8.02 -6.41 11.34
N VAL A 51 7.48 -5.46 12.11
CA VAL A 51 8.17 -4.21 12.45
C VAL A 51 9.40 -4.50 13.31
N GLN A 52 9.30 -5.44 14.25
CA GLN A 52 10.43 -5.86 15.08
C GLN A 52 11.55 -6.51 14.25
N ALA A 53 11.19 -7.38 13.29
CA ALA A 53 12.17 -8.02 12.42
C ALA A 53 12.88 -7.03 11.46
N CYS A 54 12.19 -5.96 11.06
CA CYS A 54 12.68 -4.99 10.09
C CYS A 54 13.04 -3.63 10.72
N THR A 55 13.15 -3.55 12.04
CA THR A 55 13.31 -2.28 12.78
C THR A 55 14.48 -1.45 12.25
N ALA A 56 15.65 -2.06 12.02
CA ALA A 56 16.83 -1.33 11.55
C ALA A 56 16.58 -0.60 10.22
N ASN A 57 15.94 -1.27 9.26
CA ASN A 57 15.63 -0.69 7.95
C ASN A 57 14.54 0.38 8.06
N CYS A 58 13.53 0.13 8.90
CA CYS A 58 12.39 1.03 9.06
C CYS A 58 12.73 2.28 9.89
N THR A 59 13.66 2.18 10.85
CA THR A 59 14.23 3.33 11.55
C THR A 59 15.08 4.20 10.63
N ALA A 60 15.87 3.59 9.73
CA ALA A 60 16.61 4.35 8.72
C ALA A 60 15.66 5.11 7.78
N ALA A 61 14.60 4.44 7.30
CA ALA A 61 13.57 5.04 6.46
C ALA A 61 12.81 6.17 7.18
N SER A 62 12.36 5.94 8.41
CA SER A 62 11.62 6.96 9.18
C SER A 62 12.48 8.18 9.48
N THR A 63 13.77 7.97 9.76
CA THR A 63 14.73 9.07 9.98
C THR A 63 14.94 9.88 8.70
N ALA A 64 15.09 9.22 7.54
CA ALA A 64 15.23 9.91 6.25
C ALA A 64 13.98 10.73 5.91
N LEU A 65 12.79 10.16 6.08
CA LEU A 65 11.52 10.85 5.81
C LEU A 65 11.29 12.03 6.76
N ALA A 66 11.55 11.85 8.06
CA ALA A 66 11.43 12.92 9.05
C ALA A 66 12.44 14.06 8.80
N GLY A 67 13.66 13.71 8.35
CA GLY A 67 14.69 14.67 7.99
C GLY A 67 14.32 15.57 6.81
N CYS A 68 13.42 15.11 5.94
CA CYS A 68 12.98 15.87 4.77
C CYS A 68 11.89 16.93 5.05
N GLN A 69 11.23 16.92 6.21
CA GLN A 69 10.23 17.93 6.60
C GLN A 69 9.18 18.24 5.51
N ASP A 70 8.58 17.22 4.90
CA ASP A 70 7.62 17.34 3.79
C ASP A 70 8.17 18.00 2.49
N ASN A 71 9.48 18.21 2.37
CA ASN A 71 10.10 18.73 1.16
C ASN A 71 10.14 17.64 0.07
N VAL A 72 9.38 17.87 -1.00
CA VAL A 72 9.22 16.92 -2.12
C VAL A 72 10.56 16.56 -2.79
N THR A 73 11.50 17.51 -2.90
CA THR A 73 12.81 17.25 -3.52
C THR A 73 13.64 16.29 -2.66
N CYS A 74 13.58 16.44 -1.34
CA CYS A 74 14.26 15.54 -0.42
C CYS A 74 13.57 14.18 -0.34
N LEU A 75 12.23 14.17 -0.27
CA LEU A 75 11.42 12.95 -0.22
C LEU A 75 11.62 12.07 -1.45
N CYS A 76 11.58 12.67 -2.65
CA CYS A 76 11.75 11.95 -3.90
C CYS A 76 13.22 11.70 -4.30
N SER A 77 14.18 12.02 -3.43
CA SER A 77 15.58 11.70 -3.65
C SER A 77 15.85 10.21 -3.43
N ALA A 78 16.85 9.66 -4.12
CA ALA A 78 17.25 8.26 -3.97
C ALA A 78 17.66 7.93 -2.52
N ASP A 79 18.22 8.90 -1.78
CA ASP A 79 18.65 8.73 -0.39
C ASP A 79 17.48 8.50 0.58
N THR A 80 16.29 8.98 0.24
CA THR A 80 15.06 8.79 1.03
C THR A 80 14.24 7.61 0.53
N VAL A 81 14.15 7.42 -0.79
CA VAL A 81 13.37 6.33 -1.38
C VAL A 81 14.02 4.96 -1.18
N ASN A 82 15.34 4.86 -1.29
CA ASN A 82 16.05 3.58 -1.08
C ASN A 82 15.80 2.96 0.30
N PRO A 83 15.96 3.68 1.43
CA PRO A 83 15.69 3.11 2.74
C PRO A 83 14.20 2.80 2.94
N LEU A 84 13.28 3.62 2.40
CA LEU A 84 11.84 3.33 2.42
C LEU A 84 11.55 1.99 1.74
N VAL A 85 12.00 1.80 0.50
CA VAL A 85 11.80 0.58 -0.27
C VAL A 85 12.53 -0.61 0.38
N SER A 86 13.68 -0.39 1.03
CA SER A 86 14.39 -1.43 1.77
C SER A 86 13.63 -1.89 3.02
N CYS A 87 12.98 -0.98 3.75
CA CYS A 87 12.10 -1.33 4.86
C CYS A 87 10.89 -2.14 4.35
N GLU A 88 10.20 -1.63 3.31
CA GLU A 88 9.05 -2.30 2.71
C GLU A 88 9.39 -3.70 2.16
N ASN A 89 10.52 -3.85 1.49
CA ASN A 89 11.00 -5.17 1.02
C ASN A 89 11.27 -6.13 2.18
N CYS A 90 11.91 -5.65 3.26
CA CYS A 90 12.13 -6.48 4.44
C CYS A 90 10.81 -6.98 5.03
N MET A 91 9.82 -6.09 5.16
CA MET A 91 8.51 -6.44 5.71
C MET A 91 7.80 -7.46 4.82
N LEU A 92 7.81 -7.25 3.50
CA LEU A 92 7.25 -8.20 2.54
C LEU A 92 7.95 -9.56 2.61
N HIS A 93 9.28 -9.59 2.65
CA HIS A 93 10.05 -10.84 2.72
C HIS A 93 9.76 -11.61 4.00
N PHE A 94 9.63 -10.90 5.13
CA PHE A 94 9.26 -11.51 6.40
C PHE A 94 7.84 -12.11 6.36
N LEU A 95 6.87 -11.38 5.81
CA LEU A 95 5.49 -11.85 5.67
C LEU A 95 5.41 -13.09 4.79
N ILE A 96 6.13 -13.10 3.66
CA ILE A 96 6.23 -14.25 2.76
C ILE A 96 6.88 -15.45 3.47
N ALA A 97 8.03 -15.24 4.13
CA ALA A 97 8.77 -16.30 4.80
C ALA A 97 7.99 -16.94 5.95
N LYS A 98 7.15 -16.16 6.64
CA LYS A 98 6.30 -16.66 7.73
C LYS A 98 4.91 -17.08 7.28
N ASN A 99 4.56 -16.88 6.00
CA ASN A 99 3.22 -17.08 5.46
C ASN A 99 2.13 -16.47 6.36
N LYS A 100 2.35 -15.22 6.80
CA LYS A 100 1.42 -14.48 7.66
C LYS A 100 0.68 -13.42 6.84
N PRO A 101 -0.61 -13.15 7.15
CA PRO A 101 -1.29 -12.00 6.58
C PRO A 101 -0.63 -10.70 7.04
N MET A 102 -0.72 -9.65 6.22
CA MET A 102 -0.25 -8.33 6.61
C MET A 102 -1.03 -7.81 7.83
N PRO A 103 -0.36 -7.37 8.90
CA PRO A 103 -1.04 -6.84 10.10
C PRO A 103 -1.67 -5.47 9.85
N ASP A 104 -1.12 -4.72 8.89
CA ASP A 104 -1.59 -3.40 8.47
C ASP A 104 -1.43 -3.29 6.95
N PHE A 105 -2.28 -2.46 6.31
CA PHE A 105 -2.26 -2.27 4.85
C PHE A 105 -1.00 -1.55 4.34
N ARG A 106 -0.25 -0.91 5.23
CA ARG A 106 1.01 -0.22 4.94
C ARG A 106 2.19 -1.18 4.92
N ALA A 107 2.16 -2.24 5.72
CA ALA A 107 3.29 -3.14 5.92
C ALA A 107 3.58 -4.02 4.68
N GLY A 108 4.69 -3.76 3.99
CA GLY A 108 5.12 -4.55 2.83
C GLY A 108 4.23 -4.31 1.60
N SER A 109 3.76 -3.07 1.42
CA SER A 109 2.64 -2.76 0.52
C SER A 109 3.08 -2.15 -0.80
N ASN A 110 2.98 -2.92 -1.88
CA ASN A 110 3.28 -2.43 -3.23
C ASN A 110 2.38 -1.26 -3.68
N PRO A 111 1.08 -1.21 -3.35
CA PRO A 111 0.26 -0.03 -3.61
C PRO A 111 0.78 1.25 -2.94
N VAL A 112 1.37 1.14 -1.74
CA VAL A 112 1.93 2.30 -1.01
C VAL A 112 3.19 2.81 -1.71
N VAL A 113 4.12 1.93 -2.07
CA VAL A 113 5.33 2.31 -2.80
C VAL A 113 5.01 2.82 -4.21
N GLY A 114 4.02 2.23 -4.89
CA GLY A 114 3.55 2.69 -6.19
C GLY A 114 2.89 4.07 -6.13
N ALA A 115 2.08 4.34 -5.10
CA ALA A 115 1.50 5.66 -4.87
C ALA A 115 2.59 6.70 -4.57
N TYR A 116 3.57 6.35 -3.74
CA TYR A 116 4.74 7.20 -3.47
C TYR A 116 5.49 7.57 -4.76
N ALA A 117 5.75 6.58 -5.62
CA ALA A 117 6.42 6.81 -6.88
C ALA A 117 5.60 7.67 -7.85
N THR A 118 4.28 7.52 -7.83
CA THR A 118 3.37 8.34 -8.65
C THR A 118 3.41 9.81 -8.23
N GLU A 119 3.40 10.10 -6.93
CA GLU A 119 3.50 11.47 -6.41
C GLU A 119 4.86 12.10 -6.69
N CYS A 120 5.94 11.32 -6.59
CA CYS A 120 7.25 11.78 -7.04
C CYS A 120 7.31 12.06 -8.54
N GLY A 121 6.63 11.24 -9.35
CA GLY A 121 6.46 11.48 -10.78
C GLY A 121 5.69 12.77 -11.08
N ALA A 122 4.62 13.05 -10.33
CA ALA A 122 3.85 14.29 -10.44
C ALA A 122 4.69 15.53 -10.10
N ALA A 123 5.67 15.38 -9.21
CA ALA A 123 6.65 16.41 -8.86
C ALA A 123 7.85 16.52 -9.83
N GLY A 124 7.89 15.70 -10.89
CA GLY A 124 8.95 15.71 -11.90
C GLY A 124 10.18 14.85 -11.59
N PHE A 125 10.12 13.99 -10.57
CA PHE A 125 11.18 13.05 -10.23
C PHE A 125 10.91 11.69 -10.88
N THR A 126 11.92 11.10 -11.50
CA THR A 126 11.84 9.76 -12.10
C THR A 126 12.53 8.74 -11.20
N LEU A 127 11.73 7.84 -10.61
CA LEU A 127 12.24 6.73 -9.82
C LEU A 127 12.50 5.52 -10.70
N THR A 128 13.54 4.75 -10.36
CA THR A 128 13.84 3.51 -11.06
C THR A 128 12.80 2.43 -10.71
N PRO A 129 12.64 1.38 -11.54
CA PRO A 129 11.72 0.28 -11.24
C PRO A 129 12.00 -0.40 -9.89
N ALA A 130 13.27 -0.46 -9.48
CA ALA A 130 13.68 -1.01 -8.19
C ALA A 130 13.25 -0.15 -6.99
N GLN A 131 12.87 1.11 -7.23
CA GLN A 131 12.42 2.08 -6.23
C GLN A 131 10.90 2.30 -6.26
N SER A 132 10.23 1.91 -7.35
CA SER A 132 8.78 2.06 -7.52
C SER A 132 7.99 0.78 -7.25
N ALA A 133 8.67 -0.34 -7.00
CA ALA A 133 8.05 -1.63 -6.74
C ALA A 133 8.87 -2.46 -5.74
N LEU A 134 8.18 -3.25 -4.92
CA LEU A 134 8.83 -4.25 -4.07
C LEU A 134 9.25 -5.45 -4.91
N VAL A 135 10.39 -6.02 -4.54
CA VAL A 135 10.98 -7.19 -5.18
C VAL A 135 10.67 -8.42 -4.34
N LEU A 136 10.23 -9.48 -5.00
CA LEU A 136 9.98 -10.77 -4.36
C LEU A 136 11.31 -11.43 -3.95
N PRO A 137 11.37 -12.14 -2.82
CA PRO A 137 12.58 -12.83 -2.42
C PRO A 137 12.90 -13.94 -3.45
N PRO A 138 14.18 -14.16 -3.80
CA PRO A 138 14.57 -15.11 -4.84
C PRO A 138 14.23 -16.57 -4.48
N THR A 139 13.93 -16.85 -3.22
CA THR A 139 13.55 -18.16 -2.70
C THR A 139 12.04 -18.40 -2.72
N TRP A 140 11.24 -17.47 -3.24
CA TRP A 140 9.79 -17.62 -3.30
C TRP A 140 9.33 -18.11 -4.66
N ASP A 141 8.90 -19.37 -4.72
CA ASP A 141 8.37 -20.02 -5.92
C ASP A 141 6.92 -19.63 -6.25
N GLY A 142 6.48 -18.46 -5.79
CA GLY A 142 5.13 -17.95 -5.98
C GLY A 142 4.12 -18.47 -4.95
N PRO A 143 2.86 -17.99 -5.01
CA PRO A 143 1.78 -18.69 -4.33
C PRO A 143 1.76 -20.08 -4.96
N PHE A 144 1.87 -21.14 -4.17
CA PHE A 144 1.63 -22.50 -4.66
C PHE A 144 0.21 -22.53 -5.24
N VAL A 145 0.08 -22.21 -6.53
CA VAL A 145 -0.97 -22.76 -7.36
C VAL A 145 -0.60 -24.22 -7.34
N ALA A 146 -1.31 -25.01 -6.53
CA ALA A 146 -1.38 -26.43 -6.76
C ALA A 146 -1.94 -26.58 -8.18
N ILE A 147 -1.06 -26.53 -9.18
CA ILE A 147 -1.35 -26.99 -10.52
C ILE A 147 -1.48 -28.48 -10.30
N LEU A 148 -2.68 -28.91 -9.88
CA LEU A 148 -3.03 -30.32 -9.97
C LEU A 148 -2.75 -30.67 -11.43
N PRO A 149 -1.84 -31.63 -11.70
CA PRO A 149 -1.63 -32.06 -13.07
C PRO A 149 -2.99 -32.42 -13.65
N THR A 150 -3.25 -32.12 -14.92
CA THR A 150 -4.52 -32.43 -15.58
C THR A 150 -4.95 -33.88 -15.35
N ALA A 151 -3.99 -34.80 -15.28
CA ALA A 151 -4.20 -36.18 -14.87
C ALA A 151 -4.76 -36.32 -13.43
N GLY A 152 -4.21 -35.61 -12.45
CA GLY A 152 -4.69 -35.60 -11.07
C GLY A 152 -6.11 -35.06 -10.95
N VAL A 153 -6.47 -34.00 -11.68
CA VAL A 153 -7.86 -33.50 -11.75
C VAL A 153 -8.77 -34.54 -12.38
N ALA A 154 -8.34 -35.16 -13.48
CA ALA A 154 -9.14 -36.17 -14.16
C ALA A 154 -9.44 -37.37 -13.24
N VAL A 155 -8.45 -37.87 -12.48
CA VAL A 155 -8.66 -38.99 -11.56
C VAL A 155 -9.61 -38.59 -10.42
N THR A 156 -9.44 -37.44 -9.79
CA THR A 156 -10.29 -37.03 -8.65
C THR A 156 -11.73 -36.76 -9.08
N VAL A 157 -11.94 -36.12 -10.24
CA VAL A 157 -13.27 -35.88 -10.80
C VAL A 157 -13.94 -37.19 -11.23
N THR A 158 -13.20 -38.11 -11.87
CA THR A 158 -13.75 -39.39 -12.32
C THR A 158 -14.13 -40.27 -11.13
N ALA A 159 -13.26 -40.36 -10.11
CA ALA A 159 -13.56 -41.11 -8.91
C ALA A 159 -14.78 -40.53 -8.16
N GLY A 160 -14.85 -39.20 -8.03
CA GLY A 160 -15.99 -38.52 -7.44
C GLY A 160 -17.30 -38.76 -8.21
N ALA A 161 -17.25 -38.74 -9.54
CA ALA A 161 -18.40 -39.03 -10.39
C ALA A 161 -18.88 -40.48 -10.23
N ILE A 162 -17.98 -41.46 -10.29
CA ILE A 162 -18.34 -42.89 -10.14
C ILE A 162 -18.99 -43.14 -8.78
N LEU A 163 -18.39 -42.61 -7.71
CA LEU A 163 -18.93 -42.75 -6.36
C LEU A 163 -20.30 -42.06 -6.23
N GLY A 164 -20.44 -40.83 -6.75
CA GLY A 164 -21.70 -40.10 -6.75
C GLY A 164 -22.82 -40.80 -7.53
N PHE A 165 -22.54 -41.26 -8.75
CA PHE A 165 -23.50 -42.02 -9.55
C PHE A 165 -23.87 -43.35 -8.91
N SER A 166 -22.91 -44.06 -8.31
CA SER A 166 -23.20 -45.32 -7.61
C SER A 166 -24.12 -45.12 -6.41
N ALA A 167 -23.93 -44.05 -5.64
CA ALA A 167 -24.80 -43.70 -4.51
C ALA A 167 -26.22 -43.33 -4.96
N LEU A 168 -26.34 -42.52 -6.03
CA LEU A 168 -27.64 -42.17 -6.62
C LEU A 168 -28.38 -43.38 -7.18
N TYR A 169 -27.66 -44.31 -7.79
CA TYR A 169 -28.23 -45.55 -8.30
C TYR A 169 -28.80 -46.42 -7.16
N ILE A 170 -28.06 -46.58 -6.07
CA ILE A 170 -28.54 -47.34 -4.90
C ILE A 170 -29.78 -46.68 -4.29
N LEU A 171 -29.79 -45.35 -4.12
CA LEU A 171 -30.94 -44.62 -3.58
C LEU A 171 -32.18 -44.71 -4.48
N SER A 172 -31.99 -44.75 -5.79
CA SER A 172 -33.09 -44.80 -6.77
C SER A 172 -33.68 -46.20 -6.93
N ASN A 173 -33.04 -47.23 -6.39
CA ASN A 173 -33.49 -48.63 -6.41
C ASN A 173 -33.80 -49.15 -4.98
N LEU A 174 -33.91 -48.26 -4.01
CA LEU A 174 -34.33 -48.57 -2.64
C LEU A 174 -35.84 -48.29 -2.55
N GLU A 175 -36.62 -49.31 -2.90
CA GLU A 175 -38.06 -49.42 -2.62
C GLU A 175 -38.33 -49.99 -1.24
#